data_AF-A0A4U5N3W4-F1
#
_entry.id   AF-A0A4U5N3W4-F1
#
_cell.length_a   1.000
_cell.length_b   1.000
_cell.length_c   1.000
_cell.angle_alpha   90.00
_cell.angle_beta   90.00
_cell.angle_gamma   90.00
#
_symmetry.space_group_name_H-M   'P 1'
#
loop_
_entity.id
_entity.type
_entity.pdbx_description
1 polymer ?
#
loop_
_entity_poly.entity_id
_entity_poly.type
_entity_poly.pdbx_seq_one_letter_code
_entity_poly.pdbx_strand_id
1 'polypeptide(L)'
;MWLGSGRLLLKAAVGPATRSLHKGVDSTPPFRFIPVWKRIGMYLFISATALSYPTYVLLNMDNLRPRPENALDDGVVEQMKERRQAREAQKKL
;
A
#
# COMPACT_ATOMS: atom_id res chain seq x y z
N MET A 1 -51.44 -38.02 19.58
CA MET A 1 -50.30 -37.33 20.22
C MET A 1 -49.02 -37.85 19.56
N TRP A 2 -48.54 -37.14 18.52
CA TRP A 2 -47.48 -37.59 17.61
C TRP A 2 -46.23 -36.76 17.91
N LEU A 3 -45.29 -37.30 18.69
CA LEU A 3 -44.09 -36.57 19.17
C LEU A 3 -42.84 -37.46 19.20
N GLY A 4 -42.75 -38.44 18.28
CA GLY A 4 -41.63 -39.40 18.22
C GLY A 4 -40.61 -39.14 17.10
N SER A 5 -40.98 -38.41 16.04
CA SER A 5 -40.21 -38.42 14.79
C SER A 5 -39.08 -37.37 14.72
N GLY A 6 -39.09 -36.35 15.58
CA GLY A 6 -38.12 -35.25 15.53
C GLY A 6 -36.71 -35.58 16.05
N ARG A 7 -36.59 -36.45 17.06
CA ARG A 7 -35.28 -36.80 17.66
C ARG A 7 -34.44 -37.73 16.78
N LEU A 8 -35.08 -38.58 15.98
CA LEU A 8 -34.40 -39.48 15.03
C LEU A 8 -33.82 -38.70 13.84
N LEU A 9 -34.55 -37.70 13.35
CA LEU A 9 -34.08 -36.82 12.27
C LEU A 9 -32.89 -35.95 12.72
N LEU A 10 -32.89 -35.45 13.96
CA LEU A 10 -31.74 -34.71 14.52
C LEU A 10 -30.50 -35.58 14.68
N LYS A 11 -30.63 -36.85 15.07
CA LYS A 11 -29.48 -37.78 15.14
C LYS A 11 -28.94 -38.15 13.76
N ALA A 12 -29.80 -38.29 12.75
CA ALA A 12 -29.39 -38.56 11.38
C ALA A 12 -28.67 -37.37 10.72
N ALA A 13 -29.04 -36.14 11.07
CA ALA A 13 -28.41 -34.92 10.57
C ALA A 13 -26.99 -34.66 11.17
N VAL A 14 -26.72 -35.16 12.38
CA VAL A 14 -25.43 -34.96 13.08
C VAL A 14 -24.41 -36.06 12.76
N GLY A 15 -24.86 -37.23 12.31
CA GLY A 15 -24.03 -38.40 12.02
C GLY A 15 -22.99 -38.26 10.90
N PRO A 16 -23.31 -37.66 9.73
CA PRO A 16 -22.34 -37.58 8.63
C PRO A 16 -21.42 -36.36 8.68
N ALA A 17 -21.82 -35.26 9.34
CA ALA A 17 -21.05 -34.01 9.39
C ALA A 17 -19.76 -34.11 10.24
N THR A 18 -19.71 -35.04 11.19
CA THR A 18 -18.52 -35.23 12.05
C THR A 18 -17.47 -36.14 11.42
N ARG A 19 -17.84 -36.98 10.44
CA ARG A 19 -16.89 -37.88 9.73
C ARG A 19 -16.27 -37.27 8.49
N SER A 20 -16.92 -36.30 7.84
CA SER A 20 -16.34 -35.54 6.73
C SER A 20 -15.31 -34.48 7.15
N LEU A 21 -15.22 -34.14 8.45
CA LEU A 21 -14.19 -33.26 9.01
C LEU A 21 -12.85 -33.95 9.30
N HIS A 22 -12.80 -35.29 9.32
CA HIS A 22 -11.60 -36.03 9.74
C HIS A 22 -10.64 -36.36 8.58
N LYS A 23 -11.07 -36.28 7.32
CA LYS A 23 -10.21 -36.54 6.15
C LYS A 23 -10.59 -35.66 4.96
N GLY A 24 -10.43 -34.35 5.12
CA GLY A 24 -10.46 -33.40 4.02
C GLY A 24 -9.07 -33.25 3.41
N VAL A 25 -8.80 -34.04 2.35
CA VAL A 25 -7.98 -33.73 1.17
C VAL A 25 -6.67 -32.95 1.40
N ASP A 26 -5.52 -33.64 1.33
CA ASP A 26 -4.17 -33.14 1.02
C ASP A 26 -3.89 -31.66 1.36
N SER A 27 -4.20 -31.26 2.59
CA SER A 27 -3.75 -29.97 3.09
C SER A 27 -2.28 -30.15 3.40
N THR A 28 -1.44 -29.38 2.70
CA THR A 28 -0.05 -29.12 3.09
C THR A 28 0.05 -29.06 4.63
N PRO A 29 1.11 -29.66 5.22
CA PRO A 29 1.19 -29.92 6.65
C PRO A 29 0.71 -28.72 7.45
N PRO A 30 -0.10 -28.93 8.50
CA PRO A 30 -0.81 -27.85 9.19
C PRO A 30 0.19 -26.75 9.51
N PHE A 31 -0.10 -25.53 9.04
CA PHE A 31 0.75 -24.37 9.24
C PHE A 31 1.25 -24.39 10.68
N ARG A 32 2.57 -24.55 10.85
CA ARG A 32 3.23 -24.69 12.16
C ARG A 32 2.60 -23.67 13.11
N PHE A 33 2.17 -24.10 14.31
CA PHE A 33 1.43 -23.22 15.22
C PHE A 33 2.08 -21.84 15.33
N ILE A 34 1.41 -20.82 14.79
CA ILE A 34 1.81 -19.42 14.90
C ILE A 34 1.00 -18.81 16.04
N PRO A 35 1.62 -18.45 17.18
CA PRO A 35 0.94 -17.74 18.26
C PRO A 35 0.35 -16.42 17.77
N VAL A 36 -0.77 -16.01 18.38
CA VAL A 36 -1.56 -14.83 17.97
C VAL A 36 -0.69 -13.57 17.84
N TRP A 37 0.24 -13.35 18.76
CA TRP A 37 1.18 -12.22 18.72
C TRP A 37 2.02 -12.17 17.45
N LYS A 38 2.46 -13.31 16.92
CA LYS A 38 3.20 -13.37 15.66
C LYS A 38 2.31 -13.03 14.46
N ARG A 39 1.02 -13.39 14.51
CA ARG A 39 0.05 -12.99 13.47
C ARG A 39 -0.18 -11.48 13.50
N ILE A 40 -0.38 -10.92 14.70
CA ILE A 40 -0.52 -9.46 14.89
C ILE A 40 0.71 -8.73 14.35
N GLY A 41 1.91 -9.18 14.73
CA GLY A 41 3.16 -8.60 14.23
C GLY A 41 3.29 -8.67 12.71
N MET A 42 2.90 -9.78 12.09
CA MET A 42 2.89 -9.91 10.63
C MET A 42 1.94 -8.91 9.96
N TYR A 43 0.72 -8.74 10.49
CA TYR A 43 -0.23 -7.77 9.95
C TYR A 43 0.24 -6.33 10.13
N LEU A 44 0.83 -5.99 11.27
CA LEU A 44 1.42 -4.66 11.51
C LEU A 44 2.62 -4.39 10.59
N PHE A 45 3.45 -5.41 10.34
CA PHE A 45 4.57 -5.29 9.42
C PHE A 45 4.06 -5.02 7.99
N ILE A 46 3.12 -5.84 7.51
CA ILE A 46 2.54 -5.68 6.17
C ILE A 46 1.89 -4.30 6.02
N SER A 47 1.08 -3.87 7.00
CA SER A 47 0.41 -2.58 6.94
C SER A 47 1.42 -1.42 6.97
N ALA A 48 2.44 -1.47 7.84
CA ALA A 48 3.49 -0.46 7.89
C ALA A 48 4.28 -0.39 6.57
N THR A 49 4.67 -1.53 6.00
CA THR A 49 5.39 -1.54 4.72
C THR A 49 4.53 -0.99 3.59
N ALA A 50 3.29 -1.44 3.47
CA ALA A 50 2.36 -0.99 2.43
C ALA A 50 2.01 0.50 2.55
N LEU A 51 1.92 1.02 3.78
CA LEU A 51 1.56 2.41 4.04
C LEU A 51 2.77 3.35 4.05
N SER A 52 3.99 2.85 4.23
CA SER A 52 5.20 3.67 4.38
C SER A 52 5.41 4.67 3.23
N TYR A 53 5.29 4.19 1.99
CA TYR A 53 5.48 5.02 0.80
C TYR A 53 4.36 6.05 0.60
N PRO A 54 3.06 5.67 0.57
CA PRO A 54 2.00 6.65 0.38
C PRO A 54 1.93 7.68 1.51
N THR A 55 2.21 7.29 2.76
CA THR A 55 2.28 8.28 3.86
C THR A 55 3.43 9.26 3.68
N TYR A 56 4.61 8.80 3.28
CA TYR A 56 5.73 9.70 2.97
C TYR A 56 5.39 10.68 1.84
N VAL A 57 4.81 10.19 0.75
CA VAL A 57 4.44 11.02 -0.41
C VAL A 57 3.42 12.09 -0.02
N LEU A 58 2.37 11.71 0.71
CA LEU A 58 1.32 12.63 1.14
C LEU A 58 1.86 13.72 2.09
N LEU A 59 2.78 13.35 2.98
CA LEU A 59 3.40 14.31 3.90
C LEU A 59 4.45 15.20 3.22
N ASN A 60 5.05 14.76 2.11
CA ASN A 60 6.12 15.46 1.41
C ASN A 60 5.67 16.06 0.06
N MET A 61 4.37 16.19 -0.18
CA MET A 61 3.83 16.62 -1.48
C MET A 61 4.36 17.97 -1.93
N ASP A 62 4.49 18.93 -1.02
CA ASP A 62 4.95 20.29 -1.39
C ASP A 62 6.40 20.32 -1.84
N ASN A 63 7.24 19.41 -1.33
CA ASN A 63 8.64 19.28 -1.77
C ASN A 63 8.77 18.43 -3.04
N LEU A 64 7.82 17.53 -3.29
CA LEU A 64 7.77 16.71 -4.50
C LEU A 64 7.18 17.46 -5.70
N ARG A 65 6.45 18.55 -5.47
CA ARG A 65 5.97 19.40 -6.56
C ARG A 65 7.18 19.98 -7.31
N PRO A 66 7.22 19.86 -8.65
CA PRO A 66 8.24 20.54 -9.43
C PRO A 66 8.14 22.03 -9.10
N ARG A 67 9.28 22.63 -8.72
CA ARG A 67 9.33 24.06 -8.49
C ARG A 67 8.92 24.76 -9.79
N PRO A 68 8.17 25.87 -9.73
CA PRO A 68 7.89 26.65 -10.93
C PRO A 68 9.22 26.95 -11.62
N GLU A 69 9.26 26.82 -12.94
CA GLU A 69 10.45 27.13 -13.71
C GLU A 69 10.90 28.55 -13.32
N ASN A 70 12.19 28.73 -13.03
CA ASN A 70 12.79 30.05 -12.82
C ASN A 70 12.82 30.78 -14.16
N ALA A 71 11.64 31.18 -14.65
CA ALA A 71 11.53 32.10 -15.77
C ALA A 71 12.02 33.45 -15.26
N LEU A 72 13.12 33.93 -15.86
CA LEU A 72 13.55 35.31 -15.68
C LEU A 72 12.46 36.20 -16.25
N ASP A 73 12.09 37.24 -15.51
CA ASP A 73 11.21 38.30 -16.02
C ASP A 73 11.78 38.86 -17.33
N ASP A 74 10.91 39.14 -18.31
CA ASP A 74 11.32 39.53 -19.66
C ASP A 74 12.21 40.78 -19.65
N GLY A 75 11.96 41.72 -18.72
CA GLY A 75 12.79 42.92 -18.55
C GLY A 75 14.21 42.60 -18.06
N VAL A 76 14.39 41.55 -17.26
CA VAL A 76 15.72 41.11 -16.79
C VAL A 76 16.49 40.42 -17.92
N VAL A 77 15.79 39.69 -18.79
CA VAL A 77 16.38 39.07 -19.98
C VAL A 77 16.89 40.14 -20.95
N GLU A 78 16.14 41.23 -21.16
CA GLU A 78 16.56 42.37 -21.98
C GLU A 78 17.79 43.08 -21.40
N GLN A 79 17.79 43.38 -20.10
CA GLN A 79 18.96 43.98 -19.44
C GLN A 79 20.22 43.08 -19.53
N MET A 80 20.05 41.76 -19.47
CA MET A 80 21.17 40.84 -19.67
C MET A 80 21.69 40.84 -21.10
N LYS A 81 20.81 40.98 -22.11
CA LYS A 81 21.21 41.11 -23.52
C LYS A 81 21.99 42.39 -23.76
N GLU A 82 21.50 43.53 -23.24
CA GLU A 82 22.19 44.82 -23.34
C GLU A 82 23.58 44.78 -22.69
N ARG A 83 23.68 44.22 -21.47
CA ARG A 83 24.97 44.06 -20.78
C ARG A 83 25.92 43.12 -21.53
N ARG A 84 25.42 42.08 -22.20
CA ARG A 84 26.24 41.16 -23.01
C ARG A 84 26.78 41.88 -24.25
N GLN A 85 25.95 42.66 -24.94
CA GLN A 85 26.36 43.45 -26.10
C GLN A 85 27.40 44.52 -25.73
N ALA A 86 27.24 45.21 -24.59
CA ALA A 86 28.22 46.19 -24.12
C ALA A 86 29.60 45.56 -23.84
N ARG A 87 29.62 44.35 -23.27
CA ARG A 87 30.86 43.59 -23.02
C ARG A 87 31.52 43.11 -24.32
N GLU A 88 30.74 42.69 -25.31
CA GLU A 88 31.24 42.30 -26.62
C GLU A 88 31.81 43.49 -27.41
N ALA A 89 31.18 44.66 -27.30
CA ALA A 89 31.67 45.89 -27.91
C ALA A 89 32.99 46.35 -27.27
N GLN A 90 33.11 46.28 -25.94
CA GLN A 90 34.36 46.58 -25.24
C GLN A 90 35.50 45.61 -25.58
N LYS A 91 35.19 44.35 -25.89
CA LYS A 91 36.19 43.33 -26.29
C LYS A 91 36.68 43.47 -27.73
N LYS A 92 35.98 44.23 -28.57
CA LYS A 92 36.32 44.46 -29.99
C LYS A 92 37.13 45.73 -30.23
N LEU A 93 37.35 46.53 -29.18
CA LEU A 93 38.33 47.63 -29.13
C LEU A 93 39.69 47.09 -28.69
#